data_AF-A0A936RBX6-F1
#
_entry.id   AF-A0A936RBX6-F1
#
_cell.length_a   1.000
_cell.length_b   1.000
_cell.length_c   1.000
_cell.angle_alpha   90.00
_cell.angle_beta   90.00
_cell.angle_gamma   90.00
#
_symmetry.space_group_name_H-M   'P 1'
#
loop_
_entity.id
_entity.type
_entity.pdbx_description
1 polymer ?
#
loop_
_entity_poly.entity_id
_entity_poly.type
_entity_poly.pdbx_seq_one_letter_code
_entity_poly.pdbx_strand_id
1 'polypeptide(L)'
;MKKNIMILAAMACIATFAFYSCSKDKNEQNTTLHVRLTDAPTAFDEVNVDIREVKVKFSDDTTNAGWVTLTTFPGVYNLLDYQNGVDTLLATGAFPTQTIKEIRFVLGPNNTIKDAGIVYPLTIPSGSESGLKIKISRTLQATLETIIIDFDAALSVKKEGTGDYKLRPVLKIR
;
A
#
# COMPACT_ATOMS: atom_id res chain seq x y z
N MET A 1 79.51 2.90 -46.50
CA MET A 1 78.81 4.16 -46.84
C MET A 1 77.74 3.88 -47.89
N LYS A 2 76.45 3.97 -47.52
CA LYS A 2 75.30 4.39 -48.35
C LYS A 2 74.02 4.33 -47.48
N LYS A 3 73.53 5.53 -47.15
CA LYS A 3 72.18 5.95 -46.71
C LYS A 3 71.10 5.38 -47.67
N ASN A 4 69.80 5.22 -47.40
CA ASN A 4 68.84 5.73 -46.40
C ASN A 4 67.49 4.97 -46.57
N ILE A 5 66.80 4.74 -45.45
CA ILE A 5 65.37 5.06 -45.15
C ILE A 5 64.32 4.83 -46.25
N MET A 6 63.35 3.93 -46.00
CA MET A 6 61.92 4.27 -46.14
C MET A 6 61.02 3.41 -45.25
N ILE A 7 60.12 4.13 -44.58
CA ILE A 7 59.16 3.76 -43.53
C ILE A 7 57.90 3.14 -44.16
N LEU A 8 57.36 2.06 -43.58
CA LEU A 8 55.91 2.02 -43.31
C LEU A 8 55.58 1.07 -42.17
N ALA A 9 55.14 1.67 -41.07
CA ALA A 9 54.58 1.03 -39.91
C ALA A 9 53.23 0.38 -40.26
N ALA A 10 53.04 -0.88 -39.90
CA ALA A 10 51.72 -1.44 -39.62
C ALA A 10 51.75 -1.92 -38.17
N MET A 11 51.58 -0.93 -37.29
CA MET A 11 51.45 -1.07 -35.87
C MET A 11 50.28 -2.01 -35.58
N ALA A 12 50.56 -3.09 -34.86
CA ALA A 12 49.57 -4.02 -34.35
C ALA A 12 48.67 -3.31 -33.33
N CYS A 13 47.58 -2.70 -33.82
CA CYS A 13 46.48 -2.24 -32.97
C CYS A 13 45.53 -3.41 -32.74
N ILE A 14 45.89 -4.29 -31.79
CA ILE A 14 44.89 -5.14 -31.13
C ILE A 14 44.06 -4.19 -30.28
N ALA A 15 42.93 -3.75 -30.83
CA ALA A 15 41.90 -3.02 -30.09
C ALA A 15 41.32 -3.96 -29.04
N THR A 16 41.92 -3.99 -27.85
CA THR A 16 41.27 -4.48 -26.64
C THR A 16 40.10 -3.56 -26.35
N PHE A 17 38.94 -3.93 -26.87
CA PHE A 17 37.64 -3.48 -26.39
C PHE A 17 37.50 -3.94 -24.93
N ALA A 18 38.03 -3.15 -24.00
CA ALA A 18 37.60 -3.20 -22.62
C ALA A 18 36.18 -2.62 -22.59
N PHE A 19 35.19 -3.46 -22.89
CA PHE A 19 33.81 -3.19 -22.51
C PHE A 19 33.78 -3.17 -20.97
N TYR A 20 34.01 -2.00 -20.39
CA TYR A 20 33.55 -1.68 -19.05
C TYR A 20 32.01 -1.66 -19.12
N SER A 21 31.41 -2.86 -19.09
CA SER A 21 30.03 -3.01 -18.67
C SER A 21 30.01 -2.70 -17.18
N CYS A 22 29.88 -1.41 -16.88
CA CYS A 22 29.59 -0.96 -15.54
C CYS A 22 28.17 -1.42 -15.24
N SER A 23 28.03 -2.61 -14.67
CA SER A 23 26.84 -3.03 -13.95
C SER A 23 26.62 -1.94 -12.90
N LYS A 24 25.65 -1.05 -13.12
CA LYS A 24 25.17 -0.22 -12.03
C LYS A 24 24.51 -1.20 -11.07
N ASP A 25 25.29 -1.69 -10.11
CA ASP A 25 24.78 -2.28 -8.88
C ASP A 25 24.02 -1.15 -8.17
N LYS A 26 22.78 -0.94 -8.61
CA LYS A 26 21.83 -0.19 -7.81
C LYS A 26 21.68 -1.06 -6.57
N ASN A 27 22.20 -0.55 -5.47
CA ASN A 27 21.94 -1.10 -4.16
C ASN A 27 20.42 -0.98 -3.97
N GLU A 28 19.67 -2.00 -4.38
CA GLU A 28 18.21 -2.02 -4.28
C GLU A 28 17.88 -2.22 -2.80
N GLN A 29 17.91 -1.11 -2.07
CA GLN A 29 17.49 -1.09 -0.69
C GLN A 29 15.99 -1.39 -0.66
N ASN A 30 15.64 -2.59 -0.20
CA ASN A 30 14.26 -2.95 0.04
C ASN A 30 13.69 -2.13 1.19
N THR A 31 12.53 -1.54 0.95
CA THR A 31 11.69 -0.86 1.93
C THR A 31 10.64 -1.84 2.45
N THR A 32 10.57 -2.00 3.76
CA THR A 32 9.43 -2.66 4.42
C THR A 32 8.30 -1.63 4.56
N LEU A 33 7.13 -1.93 4.00
CA LEU A 33 5.93 -1.13 4.14
C LEU A 33 5.05 -1.73 5.24
N HIS A 34 4.65 -0.92 6.21
CA HIS A 34 3.56 -1.21 7.14
C HIS A 34 2.33 -0.39 6.79
N VAL A 35 1.18 -1.05 6.67
CA VAL A 35 -0.14 -0.39 6.60
C VAL A 35 -0.84 -0.61 7.93
N ARG A 36 -1.12 0.49 8.63
CA ARG A 36 -1.74 0.49 9.96
C ARG A 36 -3.11 1.16 9.92
N LEU A 37 -3.96 0.84 10.90
CA LEU A 37 -5.33 1.35 11.05
C LEU A 37 -5.49 2.09 12.37
N THR A 38 -6.15 3.23 12.32
CA THR A 38 -6.62 4.03 13.46
C THR A 38 -7.99 4.62 13.12
N ASP A 39 -8.67 5.21 14.12
CA ASP A 39 -9.96 5.86 13.99
C ASP A 39 -9.99 7.19 14.77
N ALA A 40 -10.92 8.06 14.38
CA ALA A 40 -11.27 9.26 15.11
C ALA A 40 -12.42 8.97 16.10
N PRO A 41 -12.46 9.65 17.27
CA PRO A 41 -13.52 9.44 18.26
C PRO A 41 -14.94 9.56 17.70
N THR A 42 -15.83 8.66 18.11
CA THR A 42 -17.26 8.64 17.75
C THR A 42 -18.12 8.22 18.94
N ALA A 43 -19.44 8.34 18.81
CA ALA A 43 -20.42 8.10 19.88
C ALA A 43 -21.08 6.70 19.84
N PHE A 44 -20.69 5.83 18.91
CA PHE A 44 -21.18 4.45 18.86
C PHE A 44 -20.48 3.56 19.90
N ASP A 45 -21.10 2.44 20.27
CA ASP A 45 -20.51 1.50 21.24
C ASP A 45 -19.40 0.66 20.58
N GLU A 46 -19.66 0.14 19.38
CA GLU A 46 -18.71 -0.66 18.59
C GLU A 46 -18.97 -0.46 17.09
N VAL A 47 -17.92 -0.43 16.28
CA VAL A 47 -18.00 -0.46 14.81
C VAL A 47 -17.03 -1.53 14.32
N ASN A 48 -17.57 -2.70 13.99
CA ASN A 48 -16.80 -3.89 13.64
C ASN A 48 -16.70 -4.00 12.12
N VAL A 49 -15.49 -3.87 11.59
CA VAL A 49 -15.21 -3.97 10.15
C VAL A 49 -14.39 -5.21 9.85
N ASP A 50 -14.90 -5.99 8.91
CA ASP A 50 -14.29 -7.21 8.45
C ASP A 50 -13.27 -6.91 7.33
N ILE A 51 -11.97 -6.98 7.63
CA ILE A 51 -10.88 -6.72 6.67
C ILE A 51 -10.30 -8.05 6.20
N ARG A 52 -10.25 -8.25 4.88
CA ARG A 52 -9.81 -9.51 4.25
C ARG A 52 -8.47 -9.40 3.54
N GLU A 53 -8.29 -8.34 2.76
CA GLU A 53 -7.05 -8.12 2.01
C GLU A 53 -6.68 -6.64 1.94
N VAL A 54 -5.39 -6.35 1.98
CA VAL A 54 -4.83 -5.04 1.64
C VAL A 54 -3.96 -5.20 0.39
N LYS A 55 -4.21 -4.36 -0.60
CA LYS A 55 -3.49 -4.35 -1.88
C LYS A 55 -2.93 -2.98 -2.16
N VAL A 56 -1.79 -2.91 -2.84
CA VAL A 56 -1.18 -1.65 -3.27
C VAL A 56 -0.98 -1.64 -4.78
N LYS A 57 -1.02 -0.45 -5.37
CA LYS A 57 -0.68 -0.23 -6.77
C LYS A 57 0.46 0.77 -6.88
N PHE A 58 1.51 0.41 -7.62
CA PHE A 58 2.70 1.24 -7.84
C PHE A 58 2.63 2.05 -9.14
N SER A 59 3.50 3.04 -9.27
CA SER A 59 3.53 3.99 -10.41
C SER A 59 4.10 3.40 -11.69
N ASP A 60 5.07 2.48 -11.57
CA ASP A 60 5.79 1.89 -12.70
C ASP A 60 5.06 0.69 -13.34
N ASP A 61 3.80 0.45 -12.95
CA ASP A 61 2.91 -0.50 -13.62
C ASP A 61 2.44 0.08 -14.97
N THR A 62 3.39 0.10 -15.91
CA THR A 62 3.20 0.46 -17.33
C THR A 62 2.29 -0.52 -18.08
N THR A 63 1.90 -1.63 -17.44
CA THR A 63 1.12 -2.72 -18.02
C THR A 63 -0.36 -2.74 -17.63
N ASN A 64 -0.85 -1.79 -16.82
CA ASN A 64 -2.20 -1.83 -16.26
C ASN A 64 -2.50 -3.13 -15.46
N ALA A 65 -1.47 -3.87 -15.04
CA ALA A 65 -1.57 -5.23 -14.57
C ALA A 65 -0.81 -5.45 -13.26
N GLY A 66 -1.32 -4.87 -12.17
CA GLY A 66 -1.04 -5.44 -10.85
C GLY A 66 -1.52 -4.62 -9.67
N TRP A 67 -2.59 -5.09 -9.03
CA TRP A 67 -2.69 -4.91 -7.58
C TRP A 67 -1.75 -5.92 -6.93
N VAL A 68 -0.82 -5.44 -6.11
CA VAL A 68 0.05 -6.31 -5.32
C VAL A 68 -0.61 -6.52 -3.96
N THR A 69 -1.00 -7.74 -3.65
CA THR A 69 -1.54 -8.09 -2.32
C THR A 69 -0.41 -8.11 -1.30
N LEU A 70 -0.59 -7.36 -0.22
CA LEU A 70 0.31 -7.37 0.94
C LEU A 70 0.03 -8.61 1.81
N THR A 71 1.00 -9.01 2.63
CA THR A 71 0.76 -9.96 3.72
C THR A 71 -0.20 -9.30 4.71
N THR A 72 -1.48 -9.61 4.57
CA THR A 72 -2.57 -9.02 5.36
C THR A 72 -2.84 -9.87 6.59
N PHE A 73 -3.17 -9.23 7.70
CA PHE A 73 -3.71 -9.85 8.91
C PHE A 73 -5.24 -9.77 8.83
N PRO A 74 -5.95 -10.74 8.22
CA PRO A 74 -7.40 -10.66 8.07
C PRO A 74 -8.10 -10.83 9.42
N GLY A 75 -9.23 -10.14 9.59
CA GLY A 75 -9.97 -10.20 10.85
C GLY A 75 -11.10 -9.19 10.90
N VAL A 76 -11.92 -9.31 11.95
CA VAL A 76 -12.91 -8.30 12.31
C VAL A 76 -12.27 -7.36 13.32
N TYR A 77 -12.20 -6.09 12.97
CA TYR A 77 -11.59 -5.04 13.78
C TYR A 77 -12.69 -4.11 14.29
N ASN A 78 -12.82 -3.98 15.61
CA ASN A 78 -13.58 -2.88 16.19
C ASN A 78 -12.76 -1.60 16.00
N LEU A 79 -13.22 -0.71 15.12
CA LEU A 79 -12.51 0.53 14.81
C LEU A 79 -12.27 1.39 16.07
N LEU A 80 -13.21 1.32 17.01
CA LEU A 80 -13.20 2.18 18.20
C LEU A 80 -12.13 1.79 19.21
N ASP A 81 -11.55 0.58 19.10
CA ASP A 81 -10.40 0.15 19.90
C ASP A 81 -9.11 0.92 19.52
N TYR A 82 -9.09 1.54 18.33
CA TYR A 82 -7.90 2.17 17.73
C TYR A 82 -8.02 3.69 17.65
N GLN A 83 -8.45 4.31 18.76
CA GLN A 83 -8.60 5.75 18.90
C GLN A 83 -7.48 6.36 19.76
N ASN A 84 -7.41 7.71 19.80
CA ASN A 84 -6.51 8.45 20.69
C ASN A 84 -5.01 8.08 20.56
N GLY A 85 -4.55 7.82 19.34
CA GLY A 85 -3.16 7.48 19.05
C GLY A 85 -2.84 5.99 19.15
N VAL A 86 -3.84 5.15 19.46
CA VAL A 86 -3.73 3.70 19.32
C VAL A 86 -3.97 3.31 17.87
N ASP A 87 -3.17 2.39 17.35
CA ASP A 87 -3.31 1.84 16.01
C ASP A 87 -2.99 0.33 15.97
N THR A 88 -3.31 -0.32 14.86
CA THR A 88 -3.00 -1.74 14.64
C THR A 88 -2.41 -1.99 13.26
N LEU A 89 -1.58 -3.04 13.15
CA LEU A 89 -0.98 -3.45 11.88
C LEU A 89 -1.99 -4.27 11.07
N LEU A 90 -2.37 -3.79 9.89
CA LEU A 90 -3.25 -4.52 8.99
C LEU A 90 -2.50 -5.35 7.97
N ALA A 91 -1.38 -4.83 7.46
CA ALA A 91 -0.62 -5.53 6.44
C ALA A 91 0.84 -5.08 6.38
N THR A 92 1.68 -5.96 5.84
CA THR A 92 3.09 -5.69 5.58
C THR A 92 3.55 -6.23 4.23
N GLY A 93 4.59 -5.65 3.66
CA GLY A 93 5.25 -6.13 2.45
C GLY A 93 6.61 -5.47 2.24
N ALA A 94 7.51 -6.14 1.52
CA ALA A 94 8.84 -5.61 1.20
C ALA A 94 8.95 -5.34 -0.30
N PHE A 95 9.37 -4.13 -0.66
CA PHE A 95 9.45 -3.67 -2.04
C PHE A 95 10.74 -2.85 -2.26
N PRO A 96 11.33 -2.86 -3.47
CA PRO A 96 12.37 -1.89 -3.79
C PRO A 96 11.79 -0.48 -3.81
N THR A 97 12.66 0.54 -3.79
CA THR A 97 12.29 1.96 -3.89
C THR A 97 11.34 2.23 -5.06
N GLN A 98 10.06 2.45 -4.75
CA GLN A 98 8.98 2.66 -5.72
C GLN A 98 7.91 3.59 -5.16
N THR A 99 7.08 4.18 -6.03
CA THR A 99 6.01 5.09 -5.63
C THR A 99 4.65 4.39 -5.63
N ILE A 100 4.00 4.31 -4.47
CA ILE A 100 2.63 3.82 -4.32
C ILE A 100 1.65 4.91 -4.77
N LYS A 101 0.67 4.52 -5.59
CA LYS A 101 -0.41 5.39 -6.10
C LYS A 101 -1.77 5.09 -5.52
N GLU A 102 -2.03 3.84 -5.18
CA GLU A 102 -3.32 3.45 -4.62
C GLU A 102 -3.13 2.36 -3.56
N ILE A 103 -3.97 2.39 -2.53
CA ILE A 103 -4.16 1.31 -1.55
C ILE A 103 -5.61 0.86 -1.67
N ARG A 104 -5.86 -0.45 -1.64
CA ARG A 104 -7.19 -1.04 -1.67
C ARG A 104 -7.38 -1.98 -0.48
N PHE A 105 -8.51 -1.83 0.20
CA PHE A 105 -8.98 -2.74 1.23
C PHE A 105 -10.11 -3.58 0.68
N VAL A 106 -10.01 -4.90 0.73
CA VAL A 106 -11.13 -5.81 0.46
C VAL A 106 -11.79 -6.10 1.79
N LEU A 107 -13.09 -5.78 1.89
CA LEU A 107 -13.87 -6.04 3.09
C LEU A 107 -14.65 -7.34 2.96
N GLY A 108 -14.78 -8.05 4.08
CA GLY A 108 -15.63 -9.24 4.19
C GLY A 108 -17.07 -8.88 4.57
N PRO A 109 -17.95 -9.88 4.67
CA PRO A 109 -19.37 -9.66 4.95
C PRO A 109 -19.68 -9.46 6.44
N ASN A 110 -18.75 -9.78 7.35
CA ASN A 110 -19.04 -9.84 8.80
C ASN A 110 -18.89 -8.48 9.49
N ASN A 111 -19.42 -7.42 8.88
CA ASN A 111 -19.42 -6.09 9.47
C ASN A 111 -20.65 -5.92 10.35
N THR A 112 -20.46 -5.37 11.55
CA THR A 112 -21.55 -5.08 12.50
C THR A 112 -21.34 -3.74 13.17
N ILE A 113 -22.41 -3.21 13.74
CA ILE A 113 -22.38 -2.03 14.61
C ILE A 113 -23.15 -2.35 15.88
N LYS A 114 -22.67 -1.85 17.00
CA LYS A 114 -23.41 -1.86 18.26
C LYS A 114 -23.83 -0.43 18.58
N ASP A 115 -25.13 -0.22 18.68
CA ASP A 115 -25.74 1.07 19.00
C ASP A 115 -26.71 0.87 20.16
N ALA A 116 -26.45 1.57 21.27
CA ALA A 116 -27.21 1.45 22.51
C ALA A 116 -27.34 -0.01 23.02
N GLY A 117 -26.23 -0.77 22.96
CA GLY A 117 -26.16 -2.15 23.41
C GLY A 117 -26.74 -3.20 22.47
N ILE A 118 -27.37 -2.80 21.36
CA ILE A 118 -27.96 -3.73 20.38
C ILE A 118 -27.03 -3.83 19.16
N VAL A 119 -26.76 -5.06 18.73
CA VAL A 119 -25.93 -5.34 17.55
C VAL A 119 -26.79 -5.41 16.29
N TYR A 120 -26.40 -4.65 15.27
CA TYR A 120 -27.03 -4.64 13.95
C TYR A 120 -26.04 -5.02 12.86
N PRO A 121 -26.50 -5.67 11.76
CA PRO A 121 -25.70 -5.82 10.56
C PRO A 121 -25.31 -4.44 9.99
N LEU A 122 -24.04 -4.31 9.60
CA LEU A 122 -23.53 -3.10 8.98
C LEU A 122 -23.30 -3.37 7.49
N THR A 123 -24.29 -3.05 6.67
CA THR A 123 -24.31 -3.47 5.26
C THR A 123 -23.52 -2.50 4.37
N ILE A 124 -22.78 -3.03 3.40
CA ILE A 124 -22.03 -2.22 2.42
C ILE A 124 -22.90 -2.10 1.17
N PRO A 125 -23.49 -0.91 0.84
CA PRO A 125 -24.45 -0.77 -0.26
C PRO A 125 -23.85 -1.11 -1.64
N SER A 126 -22.55 -0.87 -1.81
CA SER A 126 -21.77 -1.23 -2.99
C SER A 126 -20.28 -1.27 -2.63
N GLY A 127 -19.53 -2.27 -3.12
CA GLY A 127 -18.07 -2.30 -2.96
C GLY A 127 -17.47 -3.44 -2.12
N SER A 128 -18.25 -4.45 -1.70
CA SER A 128 -17.69 -5.65 -1.05
C SER A 128 -16.69 -6.40 -1.95
N GLU A 129 -16.98 -6.51 -3.25
CA GLU A 129 -16.10 -7.22 -4.20
C GLU A 129 -15.00 -6.34 -4.83
N SER A 130 -15.26 -5.05 -5.07
CA SER A 130 -14.29 -4.15 -5.72
C SER A 130 -13.27 -3.55 -4.75
N GLY A 131 -13.57 -3.54 -3.45
CA GLY A 131 -12.73 -3.02 -2.37
C GLY A 131 -12.73 -1.48 -2.26
N LEU A 132 -12.42 -0.98 -1.06
CA LEU A 132 -12.29 0.43 -0.75
C LEU A 132 -10.95 0.95 -1.22
N LYS A 133 -10.94 1.99 -2.04
CA LYS A 133 -9.72 2.50 -2.66
C LYS A 133 -9.33 3.88 -2.13
N ILE A 134 -8.09 4.03 -1.71
CA ILE A 134 -7.47 5.29 -1.35
C ILE A 134 -6.42 5.63 -2.41
N LYS A 135 -6.48 6.83 -2.98
CA LYS A 135 -5.44 7.35 -3.86
C LYS A 135 -4.40 8.08 -3.03
N ILE A 136 -3.13 7.75 -3.26
CA ILE A 136 -1.99 8.28 -2.51
C ILE A 136 -0.86 8.60 -3.49
N SER A 137 0.19 9.28 -3.05
CA SER A 137 1.42 9.40 -3.84
C SER A 137 2.60 9.40 -2.88
N ARG A 138 3.03 8.20 -2.47
CA ARG A 138 4.12 8.02 -1.50
C ARG A 138 5.24 7.21 -2.12
N THR A 139 6.43 7.81 -2.15
CA THR A 139 7.66 7.13 -2.57
C THR A 139 8.28 6.42 -1.38
N LEU A 140 8.52 5.12 -1.52
CA LEU A 140 9.23 4.32 -0.52
C LEU A 140 10.73 4.62 -0.62
N GLN A 141 11.31 5.23 0.41
CA GLN A 141 12.73 5.65 0.39
C GLN A 141 13.53 5.22 1.63
N ALA A 142 12.86 4.83 2.71
CA ALA A 142 13.47 4.35 3.94
C ALA A 142 13.45 2.83 4.05
N THR A 143 14.27 2.25 4.94
CA THR A 143 14.23 0.81 5.24
C THR A 143 12.86 0.36 5.76
N LEU A 144 12.18 1.24 6.49
CA LEU A 144 10.83 1.03 7.01
C LEU A 144 9.98 2.28 6.75
N GLU A 145 8.85 2.08 6.10
CA GLU A 145 7.83 3.09 5.84
C GLU A 145 6.52 2.65 6.47
N THR A 146 5.84 3.54 7.18
CA THR A 146 4.53 3.26 7.76
C THR A 146 3.50 4.22 7.18
N ILE A 147 2.39 3.66 6.71
CA ILE A 147 1.21 4.38 6.27
C ILE A 147 0.10 4.09 7.28
N ILE A 148 -0.34 5.12 7.99
CA ILE A 148 -1.45 5.02 8.94
C ILE A 148 -2.71 5.47 8.21
N ILE A 149 -3.70 4.59 8.18
CA ILE A 149 -5.03 4.85 7.64
C ILE A 149 -5.97 5.19 8.78
N ASP A 150 -6.53 6.38 8.72
CA ASP A 150 -7.61 6.84 9.58
C ASP A 150 -8.94 6.45 8.94
N PHE A 151 -9.63 5.49 9.56
CA PHE A 151 -10.95 5.03 9.16
C PHE A 151 -11.97 5.71 10.05
N ASP A 152 -12.49 6.85 9.60
CA ASP A 152 -13.40 7.71 10.35
C ASP A 152 -14.78 7.05 10.50
N ALA A 153 -14.99 6.33 11.61
CA ALA A 153 -16.20 5.55 11.87
C ALA A 153 -17.44 6.45 11.95
N ALA A 154 -17.31 7.65 12.53
CA ALA A 154 -18.38 8.64 12.65
C ALA A 154 -18.93 9.07 11.28
N LEU A 155 -18.03 9.32 10.32
CA LEU A 155 -18.44 9.69 8.97
C LEU A 155 -18.84 8.49 8.11
N SER A 156 -18.28 7.32 8.40
CA SER A 156 -18.46 6.10 7.60
C SER A 156 -19.78 5.39 7.83
N VAL A 157 -20.35 5.47 9.03
CA VAL A 157 -21.63 4.84 9.36
C VAL A 157 -22.79 5.78 9.01
N LYS A 158 -23.83 5.23 8.37
CA LYS A 158 -25.11 5.91 8.12
C LYS A 158 -26.27 5.06 8.60
N LYS A 159 -27.14 5.64 9.41
CA LYS A 159 -28.41 5.04 9.84
C LYS A 159 -29.49 5.48 8.86
N GLU A 160 -30.07 4.53 8.13
CA GLU A 160 -31.11 4.80 7.12
C GLU A 160 -32.53 4.43 7.61
N GLY A 161 -32.61 3.72 8.74
CA GLY A 161 -33.86 3.35 9.41
C GLY A 161 -33.62 2.67 10.75
N THR A 162 -34.68 2.16 11.37
CA THR A 162 -34.57 1.39 12.62
C THR A 162 -33.84 0.08 12.36
N GLY A 163 -32.63 -0.06 12.91
CA GLY A 163 -31.79 -1.25 12.73
C GLY A 163 -31.14 -1.38 11.36
N ASP A 164 -31.32 -0.40 10.46
CA ASP A 164 -30.67 -0.38 9.14
C ASP A 164 -29.47 0.57 9.15
N TYR A 165 -28.28 -0.03 9.13
CA TYR A 165 -27.00 0.67 9.09
C TYR A 165 -26.23 0.33 7.82
N LYS A 166 -25.74 1.38 7.17
CA LYS A 166 -24.87 1.29 6.01
C LYS A 166 -23.45 1.71 6.37
N LEU A 167 -22.49 0.97 5.84
CA LEU A 167 -21.08 1.35 5.85
C LEU A 167 -20.72 1.99 4.51
N ARG A 168 -20.36 3.28 4.56
CA ARG A 168 -19.82 4.08 3.46
C ARG A 168 -18.45 4.63 3.89
N PRO A 169 -17.37 3.82 3.78
CA PRO A 169 -16.10 4.14 4.39
C PRO A 169 -15.51 5.47 3.94
N VAL A 170 -15.09 6.26 4.93
CA VAL A 170 -14.36 7.51 4.78
C VAL A 170 -12.96 7.28 5.33
N LEU A 171 -11.99 7.17 4.44
CA LEU A 171 -10.61 6.84 4.78
C LEU A 171 -9.69 8.02 4.47
N LYS A 172 -8.75 8.31 5.37
CA LYS A 172 -7.72 9.35 5.21
C LYS A 172 -6.35 8.76 5.54
N ILE A 173 -5.30 9.34 4.97
CA ILE A 173 -3.93 9.06 5.43
C ILE A 173 -3.59 10.05 6.53
N ARG A 174 -2.96 9.57 7.59
CA ARG A 174 -2.41 10.40 8.66
C ARG A 174 -0.95 10.78 8.45
#